data_AF-A0A091S0E2-F1
#
_entry.id   AF-A0A091S0E2-F1
#
_cell.length_a   1.000
_cell.length_b   1.000
_cell.length_c   1.000
_cell.angle_alpha   90.00
_cell.angle_beta   90.00
_cell.angle_gamma   90.00
#
_symmetry.space_group_name_H-M   'P 1'
#
loop_
_entity.id
_entity.type
_entity.pdbx_description
1 polymer ?
#
loop_
_entity_poly.entity_id
_entity_poly.type
_entity_poly.pdbx_seq_one_letter_code
_entity_poly.pdbx_strand_id
1 'polypeptide(L)'
;YFVKVAWAWTFWLLLPFITVTTYQFAKSKLLYGRMKSILAVLRRLSTLLVGTAIWYICTRVFMYIENLTGACSTSGKVSEPRGIWNGFDISGHCFLLSYCALMIMEEVAVLEGLSIDQNSRLRVVINALFVSLCFLTMIWVFMFLSTALYFHDFSQKLIGALIGLSAWYGTYRSWYLKPFSPGLPLPNIPLSSKKYSYSR
;
A
#
# COMPACT_ATOMS: atom_id res chain seq x y z
N TYR A 1 -4.92 7.09 17.78
CA TYR A 1 -5.93 7.31 16.72
C TYR A 1 -5.32 7.46 15.33
N PHE A 2 -4.20 8.19 15.17
CA PHE A 2 -3.57 8.42 13.86
C PHE A 2 -3.29 7.16 13.02
N VAL A 3 -2.80 6.06 13.63
CA VAL A 3 -2.55 4.78 12.92
C VAL A 3 -3.82 4.14 12.37
N LYS A 4 -4.98 4.33 13.01
CA LYS A 4 -6.25 3.73 12.56
C LYS A 4 -6.71 4.29 11.21
N VAL A 5 -6.31 5.52 10.90
CA VAL A 5 -6.61 6.22 9.65
C VAL A 5 -5.42 6.22 8.69
N ALA A 6 -4.41 5.38 8.91
CA ALA A 6 -3.21 5.31 8.07
C ALA A 6 -3.52 5.06 6.59
N TRP A 7 -4.50 4.19 6.31
CA TRP A 7 -4.97 3.96 4.94
C TRP A 7 -5.55 5.23 4.31
N ALA A 8 -6.35 6.00 5.06
CA ALA A 8 -6.98 7.22 4.54
C ALA A 8 -5.94 8.30 4.19
N TRP A 9 -4.92 8.49 5.02
CA TRP A 9 -3.82 9.41 4.73
C TRP A 9 -3.03 8.99 3.49
N THR A 10 -2.74 7.70 3.37
CA THR A 10 -2.02 7.13 2.23
C THR A 10 -2.83 7.29 0.94
N PHE A 11 -4.14 6.98 0.99
CA PHE A 11 -5.06 7.15 -0.12
C PHE A 11 -5.15 8.62 -0.56
N TRP A 12 -5.30 9.55 0.39
CA TRP A 12 -5.45 10.98 0.12
C TRP A 12 -4.25 11.57 -0.61
N LEU A 13 -3.03 11.18 -0.26
CA LEU A 13 -1.82 11.66 -0.93
C LEU A 13 -1.51 10.91 -2.23
N LEU A 14 -1.76 9.60 -2.29
CA LEU A 14 -1.51 8.81 -3.50
C LEU A 14 -2.48 9.14 -4.64
N LEU A 15 -3.73 9.48 -4.36
CA LEU A 15 -4.72 9.81 -5.39
C LEU A 15 -4.27 10.98 -6.31
N PRO A 16 -3.96 12.19 -5.80
CA PRO A 16 -3.46 13.28 -6.64
C PRO A 16 -2.08 12.96 -7.24
N PHE A 17 -1.24 12.22 -6.54
CA PHE A 17 0.09 11.84 -7.04
C PHE A 17 0.00 10.91 -8.26
N ILE A 18 -0.77 9.82 -8.18
CA ILE A 18 -0.95 8.84 -9.25
C ILE A 18 -1.64 9.49 -10.46
N THR A 19 -2.67 10.31 -10.23
CA THR A 19 -3.38 11.00 -11.33
C THR A 19 -2.45 11.91 -12.11
N VAL A 20 -1.70 12.78 -11.43
CA VAL A 20 -0.81 13.73 -12.08
C VAL A 20 0.34 13.00 -12.78
N THR A 21 1.03 12.09 -12.10
CA THR A 21 2.19 11.38 -12.68
C THR A 21 1.78 10.52 -13.89
N THR A 22 0.67 9.77 -13.79
CA THR A 22 0.18 8.92 -14.89
C THR A 22 -0.28 9.75 -16.09
N TYR A 23 -1.01 10.84 -15.85
CA TYR A 23 -1.47 11.72 -16.93
C TYR A 23 -0.28 12.32 -17.69
N GLN A 24 0.73 12.79 -16.96
CA GLN A 24 1.94 13.36 -17.57
C GLN A 24 2.78 12.32 -18.29
N PHE A 25 2.89 11.12 -17.74
CA PHE A 25 3.58 10.02 -18.39
C PHE A 25 2.88 9.61 -19.69
N ALA A 26 1.54 9.49 -19.67
CA ALA A 26 0.73 9.17 -20.85
C ALA A 26 0.85 10.26 -21.94
N LYS A 27 0.95 11.53 -21.55
CA LYS A 27 1.14 12.66 -22.46
C LYS A 27 2.55 12.69 -23.07
N SER A 28 3.60 12.49 -22.27
CA SER A 28 5.00 12.66 -22.71
C SER A 28 5.54 11.50 -23.54
N LYS A 29 5.37 10.25 -23.10
CA LYS A 29 5.98 9.07 -23.75
C LYS A 29 5.07 8.30 -24.68
N LEU A 30 3.76 8.30 -24.45
CA LEU A 30 2.82 7.44 -25.16
C LEU A 30 1.96 8.16 -26.21
N LEU A 31 2.08 9.49 -26.33
CA LEU A 31 1.35 10.34 -27.29
C LEU A 31 -0.14 9.96 -27.41
N TYR A 32 -0.75 9.62 -26.27
CA TYR A 32 -2.08 9.00 -26.26
C TYR A 32 -3.17 10.09 -26.37
N GLY A 33 -4.25 9.84 -27.12
CA GLY A 33 -5.39 10.76 -27.22
C GLY A 33 -6.06 11.02 -25.85
N ARG A 34 -6.83 12.11 -25.71
CA ARG A 34 -7.42 12.55 -24.42
C ARG A 34 -8.19 11.44 -23.67
N MET A 35 -9.14 10.78 -24.34
CA MET A 35 -9.95 9.69 -23.77
C MET A 35 -9.10 8.52 -23.28
N LYS A 36 -8.11 8.24 -24.10
CA LYS A 36 -7.15 7.19 -23.99
C LYS A 36 -6.26 7.47 -22.73
N SER A 37 -5.74 8.69 -22.55
CA SER A 37 -5.02 9.08 -21.33
C SER A 37 -5.86 8.99 -20.06
N ILE A 38 -7.15 9.34 -20.12
CA ILE A 38 -8.07 9.24 -18.98
C ILE A 38 -8.26 7.77 -18.57
N LEU A 39 -8.43 6.88 -19.54
CA LEU A 39 -8.57 5.45 -19.28
C LEU A 39 -7.32 4.87 -18.60
N ALA A 40 -6.13 5.30 -19.01
CA ALA A 40 -4.87 4.91 -18.36
C ALA A 40 -4.82 5.38 -16.89
N VAL A 41 -5.25 6.62 -16.61
CA VAL A 41 -5.34 7.15 -15.24
C VAL A 41 -6.35 6.37 -14.40
N LEU A 42 -7.56 6.13 -14.90
CA LEU A 42 -8.59 5.34 -14.20
C LEU A 42 -8.10 3.93 -13.90
N ARG A 43 -7.43 3.30 -14.87
CA ARG A 43 -6.81 1.99 -14.68
C ARG A 43 -5.75 2.02 -13.59
N ARG A 44 -4.87 3.03 -13.56
CA ARG A 44 -3.89 3.17 -12.48
C ARG A 44 -4.55 3.40 -11.12
N LEU A 45 -5.56 4.27 -11.05
CA LEU A 45 -6.31 4.54 -9.81
C LEU A 45 -7.00 3.30 -9.23
N SER A 46 -7.31 2.30 -10.06
CA SER A 46 -7.83 1.01 -9.56
C SER A 46 -6.88 0.29 -8.60
N THR A 47 -5.58 0.66 -8.54
CA THR A 47 -4.65 0.18 -7.51
C THR A 47 -5.10 0.55 -6.10
N LEU A 48 -5.68 1.74 -5.92
CA LEU A 48 -6.19 2.19 -4.62
C LEU A 48 -7.45 1.42 -4.22
N LEU A 49 -8.28 1.02 -5.19
CA LEU A 49 -9.41 0.13 -4.94
C LEU A 49 -8.93 -1.26 -4.49
N VAL A 50 -7.93 -1.81 -5.18
CA VAL A 50 -7.29 -3.08 -4.81
C VAL A 50 -6.70 -3.01 -3.40
N GLY A 51 -5.97 -1.93 -3.07
CA GLY A 51 -5.41 -1.76 -1.73
C GLY A 51 -6.47 -1.65 -0.65
N THR A 52 -7.58 -0.96 -0.92
CA THR A 52 -8.72 -0.90 0.01
C THR A 52 -9.34 -2.28 0.23
N ALA A 53 -9.49 -3.07 -0.83
CA ALA A 53 -10.01 -4.44 -0.73
C ALA A 53 -9.07 -5.35 0.07
N ILE A 54 -7.77 -5.29 -0.19
CA ILE A 54 -6.75 -6.07 0.55
C ILE A 54 -6.77 -5.71 2.03
N TRP A 55 -6.73 -4.42 2.36
CA TRP A 55 -6.81 -3.96 3.74
C TRP A 55 -8.06 -4.48 4.45
N TYR A 56 -9.22 -4.37 3.80
CA TYR A 56 -10.50 -4.81 4.34
C TYR A 56 -10.57 -6.34 4.55
N ILE A 57 -10.08 -7.12 3.58
CA ILE A 57 -10.05 -8.59 3.67
C ILE A 57 -9.09 -9.02 4.78
N CYS A 58 -7.86 -8.50 4.80
CA CYS A 58 -6.85 -8.87 5.81
C CYS A 58 -7.31 -8.52 7.23
N THR A 59 -7.90 -7.34 7.44
CA THR A 59 -8.41 -6.96 8.77
C THR A 59 -9.57 -7.85 9.23
N ARG A 60 -10.46 -8.27 8.33
CA ARG A 60 -11.51 -9.25 8.64
C ARG A 60 -10.93 -10.62 8.99
N VAL A 61 -9.91 -11.07 8.26
CA VAL A 61 -9.23 -12.34 8.54
C VAL A 61 -8.53 -12.30 9.90
N PHE A 62 -7.89 -11.20 10.27
CA PHE A 62 -7.25 -11.06 11.59
C PHE A 62 -8.26 -11.16 12.72
N MET A 63 -9.40 -10.46 12.64
CA MET A 63 -10.48 -10.58 13.62
C MET A 63 -11.06 -11.99 13.69
N TYR A 64 -11.15 -12.68 12.54
CA TYR A 64 -11.62 -14.06 12.51
C TYR A 64 -10.65 -15.01 13.21
N ILE A 65 -9.33 -14.86 12.99
CA ILE A 65 -8.29 -15.67 13.65
C ILE A 65 -8.27 -15.41 15.16
N GLU A 66 -8.39 -14.15 15.58
CA GLU A 66 -8.45 -13.79 17.00
C GLU A 66 -9.66 -14.44 17.69
N ASN A 67 -10.82 -14.44 17.03
CA ASN A 67 -12.03 -15.06 17.57
C ASN A 67 -11.96 -16.59 17.61
N LEU A 68 -11.21 -17.23 16.70
CA LEU A 68 -11.00 -18.68 16.71
C LEU A 68 -9.96 -19.13 17.73
N THR A 69 -8.89 -18.36 17.90
CA THR A 69 -7.76 -18.68 18.80
C THR A 69 -7.99 -18.21 20.23
N GLY A 70 -9.00 -17.37 20.43
CA GLY A 70 -9.41 -16.88 21.73
C GLY A 70 -9.83 -18.00 22.67
N ALA A 71 -9.04 -18.20 23.73
CA ALA A 71 -9.43 -19.03 24.85
C ALA A 71 -9.84 -18.15 26.03
N CYS A 72 -10.99 -18.46 26.64
CA CYS A 72 -11.36 -17.85 27.91
C CYS A 72 -10.51 -18.51 29.01
N SER A 73 -9.50 -17.78 29.48
CA SER A 73 -8.71 -18.25 30.62
C SER A 73 -9.47 -17.91 31.89
N THR A 74 -10.19 -18.89 32.45
CA THR A 74 -10.78 -18.76 33.78
C THR A 74 -9.64 -18.84 34.79
N SER A 75 -9.26 -17.71 35.38
CA SER A 75 -8.44 -17.73 36.60
C SER A 75 -9.21 -18.55 37.64
N GLY A 76 -8.59 -19.59 38.21
CA GLY A 76 -9.24 -20.64 39.01
C GLY A 76 -9.87 -20.22 40.34
N LYS A 77 -10.45 -19.02 40.45
CA LYS A 77 -11.29 -18.57 41.55
C LYS A 77 -12.73 -18.46 41.08
N VAL A 78 -13.61 -19.23 41.70
CA VAL A 78 -15.02 -19.50 41.35
C VAL A 78 -15.94 -18.27 41.53
N SER A 79 -15.44 -17.03 41.43
CA SER A 79 -16.22 -15.84 41.79
C SER A 79 -15.85 -14.54 41.07
N GLU A 80 -15.24 -14.58 39.88
CA GLU A 80 -15.06 -13.38 39.04
C GLU A 80 -15.76 -13.55 37.67
N PRO A 81 -16.72 -12.67 37.31
CA PRO A 81 -17.43 -12.75 36.02
C PRO A 81 -16.61 -12.14 34.87
N ARG A 82 -15.29 -12.30 34.86
CA ARG A 82 -14.40 -11.66 33.88
C ARG A 82 -13.22 -12.58 33.54
N GLY A 83 -13.47 -13.59 32.71
CA GLY A 83 -12.39 -14.36 32.09
C GLY A 83 -11.57 -13.46 31.16
N ILE A 84 -10.25 -13.59 31.22
CA ILE A 84 -9.35 -12.88 30.31
C ILE A 84 -9.34 -13.65 28.99
N TRP A 85 -9.82 -13.01 27.93
CA TRP A 85 -9.80 -13.57 26.57
C TRP A 85 -8.38 -13.44 26.01
N ASN A 86 -7.65 -14.55 25.94
CA ASN A 86 -6.31 -14.59 25.37
C ASN A 86 -6.36 -15.29 24.01
N GLY A 87 -6.40 -14.49 22.94
CA GLY A 87 -6.31 -14.96 21.56
C GLY A 87 -4.97 -14.58 20.92
N PHE A 88 -4.62 -15.22 19.81
CA PHE A 88 -3.44 -14.83 19.03
C PHE A 88 -3.77 -13.58 18.21
N ASP A 89 -3.40 -12.40 18.71
CA ASP A 89 -3.65 -11.11 18.07
C ASP A 89 -2.56 -10.80 17.02
N ILE A 90 -2.89 -10.94 15.74
CA ILE A 90 -2.01 -10.47 14.66
C ILE A 90 -2.11 -8.95 14.60
N SER A 91 -0.98 -8.26 14.74
CA SER A 91 -0.97 -6.79 14.72
C SER A 91 -1.39 -6.24 13.35
N GLY A 92 -2.68 -5.91 13.23
CA GLY A 92 -3.24 -5.26 12.04
C GLY A 92 -2.61 -3.89 11.76
N HIS A 93 -2.09 -3.23 12.79
CA HIS A 93 -1.32 -1.99 12.66
C HIS A 93 0.03 -2.22 11.99
N CYS A 94 0.76 -3.26 12.38
CA CYS A 94 2.04 -3.60 11.73
C CYS A 94 1.84 -3.95 10.25
N PHE A 95 0.80 -4.74 9.95
CA PHE A 95 0.38 -5.03 8.57
C PHE A 95 0.07 -3.76 7.77
N LEU A 96 -0.80 -2.89 8.30
CA LEU A 96 -1.25 -1.72 7.56
C LEU A 96 -0.11 -0.74 7.30
N LEU A 97 0.75 -0.52 8.30
CA LEU A 97 1.90 0.38 8.20
C LEU A 97 2.93 -0.13 7.19
N SER A 98 3.29 -1.41 7.23
CA SER A 98 4.24 -1.99 6.28
C SER A 98 3.67 -2.00 4.86
N TYR A 99 2.40 -2.36 4.70
CA TYR A 99 1.71 -2.36 3.40
C TYR A 99 1.65 -0.96 2.78
N CYS A 100 1.26 0.06 3.54
CA CYS A 100 1.21 1.45 3.05
C CYS A 100 2.60 1.97 2.66
N ALA A 101 3.62 1.71 3.48
CA ALA A 101 4.99 2.15 3.19
C ALA A 101 5.52 1.54 1.87
N LEU A 102 5.34 0.23 1.68
CA LEU A 102 5.77 -0.46 0.45
C LEU A 102 4.99 0.01 -0.79
N MET A 103 3.68 0.24 -0.64
CA MET A 103 2.85 0.81 -1.71
C MET A 103 3.32 2.21 -2.12
N ILE A 104 3.59 3.09 -1.15
CA ILE A 104 4.11 4.44 -1.44
C ILE A 104 5.45 4.36 -2.16
N MET A 105 6.39 3.53 -1.69
CA MET A 105 7.71 3.40 -2.33
C MET A 105 7.61 2.97 -3.80
N GLU A 106 6.73 2.02 -4.11
CA GLU A 106 6.57 1.53 -5.47
C GLU A 106 5.89 2.58 -6.38
N GLU A 107 4.85 3.27 -5.91
CA GLU A 107 4.20 4.33 -6.71
C GLU A 107 5.14 5.52 -6.95
N VAL A 108 5.97 5.88 -5.96
CA VAL A 108 6.94 6.97 -6.06
C VAL A 108 8.06 6.68 -7.06
N ALA A 109 8.43 5.41 -7.28
CA ALA A 109 9.47 5.03 -8.24
C ALA A 109 9.19 5.56 -9.66
N VAL A 110 7.93 5.86 -10.00
CA VAL A 110 7.53 6.45 -11.30
C VAL A 110 8.28 7.72 -11.68
N LEU A 111 8.75 8.47 -10.67
CA LEU A 111 9.49 9.72 -10.85
C LEU A 111 10.82 9.53 -11.58
N GLU A 112 11.51 8.41 -11.41
CA GLU A 112 12.80 8.13 -12.08
C GLU A 112 12.64 8.06 -13.60
N GLY A 113 11.50 7.55 -14.07
CA GLY A 113 11.22 7.38 -15.51
C GLY A 113 10.61 8.60 -16.19
N LEU A 114 10.27 9.65 -15.44
CA LEU A 114 9.67 10.89 -15.91
C LEU A 114 10.75 11.89 -16.30
N SER A 115 10.96 12.09 -17.61
CA SER A 115 11.72 13.23 -18.12
C SER A 115 10.90 14.50 -17.88
N ILE A 116 11.22 15.25 -16.82
CA ILE A 116 10.51 16.47 -16.43
C ILE A 116 10.90 17.61 -17.37
N ASP A 117 10.38 17.59 -18.60
CA ASP A 117 10.40 18.72 -19.52
C ASP A 117 9.09 19.52 -19.37
N GLN A 118 8.87 20.04 -18.16
CA GLN A 118 7.57 20.55 -17.71
C GLN A 118 7.59 22.00 -17.23
N ASN A 119 6.41 22.63 -17.34
CA ASN A 119 6.02 23.88 -16.70
C ASN A 119 6.41 23.89 -15.21
N SER A 120 7.05 24.98 -14.76
CA SER A 120 7.57 25.15 -13.41
C SER A 120 6.53 24.90 -12.31
N ARG A 121 5.26 25.28 -12.53
CA ARG A 121 4.19 25.10 -11.52
C ARG A 121 3.89 23.63 -11.25
N LEU A 122 3.82 22.81 -12.30
CA LEU A 122 3.49 21.40 -12.15
C LEU A 122 4.62 20.61 -11.50
N ARG A 123 5.86 20.96 -11.82
CA ARG A 123 7.06 20.41 -11.16
C ARG A 123 7.00 20.65 -9.65
N VAL A 124 6.64 21.86 -9.23
CA VAL A 124 6.48 22.20 -7.80
C VAL A 124 5.41 21.33 -7.16
N VAL A 125 4.25 21.15 -7.80
CA VAL A 125 3.17 20.30 -7.27
C VAL A 125 3.61 18.84 -7.11
N ILE A 126 4.24 18.25 -8.14
CA ILE A 126 4.71 16.86 -8.09
C ILE A 126 5.77 16.69 -6.99
N ASN A 127 6.73 17.61 -6.90
CA ASN A 127 7.77 17.57 -5.87
C ASN A 127 7.19 17.74 -4.46
N ALA A 128 6.20 18.61 -4.29
CA ALA A 128 5.52 18.78 -3.00
C ALA A 128 4.77 17.50 -2.58
N LEU A 129 4.08 16.85 -3.52
CA LEU A 129 3.41 15.56 -3.28
C LEU A 129 4.42 14.46 -2.94
N PHE A 130 5.53 14.39 -3.69
CA PHE A 130 6.62 13.44 -3.43
C PHE A 130 7.20 13.61 -2.02
N VAL A 131 7.58 14.84 -1.65
CA VAL A 131 8.11 15.12 -0.30
C VAL A 131 7.09 14.78 0.78
N SER A 132 5.81 15.09 0.56
CA SER A 132 4.74 14.74 1.49
C SER A 132 4.58 13.23 1.65
N LEU A 133 4.69 12.46 0.56
CA LEU A 133 4.66 10.98 0.58
C LEU A 133 5.89 10.40 1.28
N CYS A 134 7.08 10.94 1.05
CA CYS A 134 8.30 10.53 1.76
C CYS A 134 8.17 10.78 3.26
N PHE A 135 7.68 11.96 3.65
CA PHE A 135 7.44 12.30 5.05
C PHE A 135 6.41 11.36 5.69
N LEU A 136 5.32 11.06 4.98
CA LEU A 136 4.31 10.12 5.45
C LEU A 136 4.90 8.71 5.63
N THR A 137 5.74 8.23 4.70
CA THR A 137 6.45 6.95 4.82
C THR A 137 7.39 6.93 6.02
N MET A 138 8.12 8.02 6.28
CA MET A 138 8.97 8.15 7.48
C MET A 138 8.14 8.03 8.77
N ILE A 139 6.96 8.66 8.81
CA ILE A 139 6.03 8.50 9.94
C ILE A 139 5.61 7.03 10.08
N TRP A 140 5.28 6.33 8.98
CA TRP A 140 4.89 4.92 9.05
C TRP A 140 6.00 4.02 9.55
N VAL A 141 7.24 4.22 9.10
CA VAL A 141 8.40 3.48 9.58
C VAL A 141 8.66 3.77 11.06
N PHE A 142 8.58 5.03 11.48
CA PHE A 142 8.77 5.41 12.88
C PHE A 142 7.70 4.81 13.78
N MET A 143 6.43 4.86 13.37
CA MET A 143 5.32 4.26 14.13
C MET A 143 5.45 2.74 14.19
N PHE A 144 5.88 2.10 13.10
CA PHE A 144 6.15 0.67 13.06
C PHE A 144 7.27 0.29 14.06
N LEU A 145 8.39 1.03 14.04
CA LEU A 145 9.51 0.81 14.96
C LEU A 145 9.09 1.03 16.41
N SER A 146 8.31 2.08 16.69
CA SER A 146 7.77 2.35 18.02
C SER A 146 6.86 1.20 18.49
N THR A 147 5.99 0.67 17.62
CA THR A 147 5.20 -0.52 17.96
C THR A 147 6.04 -1.77 18.15
N ALA A 148 7.17 -1.92 17.46
CA ALA A 148 8.06 -3.07 17.62
C ALA A 148 8.85 -3.02 18.95
N LEU A 149 9.29 -1.83 19.39
CA LEU A 149 10.14 -1.67 20.57
C LEU A 149 9.38 -1.69 21.90
N TYR A 150 8.13 -1.22 21.93
CA TYR A 150 7.39 -1.00 23.20
C TYR A 150 6.51 -2.16 23.66
N PHE A 151 6.27 -3.19 22.83
CA PHE A 151 5.30 -4.25 23.13
C PHE A 151 5.94 -5.63 23.07
N HIS A 152 5.70 -6.45 24.10
CA HIS A 152 6.43 -7.68 24.41
C HIS A 152 6.31 -8.80 23.35
N ASP A 153 5.19 -8.92 22.62
CA ASP A 153 5.02 -9.99 21.62
C ASP A 153 5.58 -9.62 20.24
N PHE A 154 6.87 -9.88 20.02
CA PHE A 154 7.55 -9.59 18.75
C PHE A 154 7.03 -10.45 17.58
N SER A 155 6.67 -11.70 17.85
CA SER A 155 6.22 -12.68 16.83
C SER A 155 4.93 -12.25 16.14
N GLN A 156 3.94 -11.77 16.90
CA GLN A 156 2.66 -11.26 16.38
C GLN A 156 2.83 -10.05 15.44
N LYS A 157 3.84 -9.21 15.72
CA LYS A 157 4.17 -8.03 14.90
C LYS A 157 4.90 -8.42 13.63
N LEU A 158 5.85 -9.36 13.74
CA LEU A 158 6.57 -9.91 12.60
C LEU A 158 5.61 -10.54 11.59
N ILE A 159 4.63 -11.32 12.06
CA ILE A 159 3.61 -11.92 11.18
C ILE A 159 2.79 -10.84 10.48
N GLY A 160 2.32 -9.81 11.20
CA GLY A 160 1.62 -8.68 10.59
C GLY A 160 2.46 -8.02 9.48
N ALA A 161 3.75 -7.77 9.75
CA ALA A 161 4.68 -7.19 8.78
C ALA A 161 4.87 -8.08 7.54
N LEU A 162 5.05 -9.39 7.74
CA LEU A 162 5.21 -10.38 6.66
C LEU A 162 3.96 -10.49 5.79
N ILE A 163 2.76 -10.39 6.38
CA ILE A 163 1.50 -10.36 5.63
C ILE A 163 1.41 -9.08 4.79
N GLY A 164 1.89 -7.95 5.30
CA GLY A 164 1.94 -6.70 4.53
C GLY A 164 2.90 -6.80 3.35
N LEU A 165 4.07 -7.40 3.57
CA LEU A 165 5.06 -7.67 2.52
C LEU A 165 4.52 -8.64 1.46
N SER A 166 3.86 -9.72 1.87
CA SER A 166 3.31 -10.72 0.95
C SER A 166 2.16 -10.15 0.12
N ALA A 167 1.30 -9.32 0.73
CA ALA A 167 0.24 -8.60 0.02
C ALA A 167 0.81 -7.65 -1.04
N TRP A 168 1.83 -6.87 -0.69
CA TRP A 168 2.54 -6.01 -1.65
C TRP A 168 3.20 -6.82 -2.77
N TYR A 169 3.89 -7.91 -2.44
CA TYR A 169 4.58 -8.75 -3.42
C TYR A 169 3.56 -9.39 -4.38
N GLY A 170 2.45 -9.91 -3.86
CA GLY A 170 1.38 -10.49 -4.65
C GLY A 170 0.76 -9.48 -5.62
N THR A 171 0.53 -8.23 -5.19
CA THR A 171 0.01 -7.19 -6.08
C THR A 171 1.06 -6.70 -7.05
N TYR A 172 2.10 -6.04 -6.58
CA TYR A 172 3.03 -5.29 -7.41
C TYR A 172 3.98 -6.21 -8.19
N ARG A 173 4.46 -7.30 -7.59
CA ARG A 173 5.45 -8.18 -8.24
C ARG A 173 4.85 -9.33 -9.04
N SER A 174 3.56 -9.66 -8.84
CA SER A 174 2.92 -10.78 -9.53
C SER A 174 1.70 -10.37 -10.35
N TRP A 175 0.68 -9.76 -9.73
CA TRP A 175 -0.58 -9.47 -10.43
C TRP A 175 -0.48 -8.27 -11.37
N TYR A 176 0.21 -7.20 -10.95
CA TYR A 176 0.30 -5.93 -11.67
C TYR A 176 1.11 -6.02 -12.97
N LEU A 177 1.81 -7.13 -13.19
CA LEU A 177 2.45 -7.48 -14.46
C LEU A 177 1.46 -7.96 -15.53
N LYS A 178 0.24 -8.36 -15.16
CA LYS A 178 -0.75 -8.95 -16.07
C LYS A 178 -1.60 -7.89 -16.78
N PRO A 179 -2.08 -8.14 -18.02
CA PRO A 179 -2.80 -7.16 -18.83
C PRO A 179 -4.19 -6.78 -18.32
N PHE A 180 -4.76 -7.51 -17.35
CA PHE A 180 -6.05 -7.18 -16.71
C PHE A 180 -5.90 -6.41 -15.39
N SER A 181 -4.67 -6.16 -14.94
CA SER A 181 -4.40 -5.52 -13.66
C SER A 181 -4.32 -3.99 -13.75
N PRO A 182 -4.29 -3.26 -12.60
CA PRO A 182 -3.97 -1.82 -12.56
C PRO A 182 -2.65 -1.44 -13.25
N GLY A 183 -1.77 -2.41 -13.51
CA GLY A 183 -0.45 -2.21 -14.12
C GLY A 183 0.63 -1.90 -13.07
N LEU A 184 1.87 -1.72 -13.52
CA LEU A 184 2.95 -1.19 -12.70
C LEU A 184 3.11 0.34 -12.90
N PRO A 185 3.61 1.07 -11.90
CA PRO A 185 4.20 2.38 -12.14
C PRO A 185 5.36 2.21 -13.14
N LEU A 186 5.41 3.09 -14.14
CA LEU A 186 6.03 2.82 -15.45
C LEU A 186 7.57 2.97 -15.61
N PRO A 187 8.46 3.00 -14.59
CA PRO A 187 9.88 2.72 -14.82
C PRO A 187 10.23 1.24 -14.66
N ASN A 188 9.43 0.44 -13.93
CA ASN A 188 9.77 -0.92 -13.51
C ASN A 188 9.39 -2.02 -14.51
N ILE A 189 9.17 -1.69 -15.79
CA ILE A 189 9.03 -2.73 -16.81
C ILE A 189 10.43 -3.32 -17.05
N PRO A 190 10.72 -4.58 -16.63
CA PRO A 190 11.96 -5.22 -17.03
C PRO A 190 11.95 -5.28 -18.56
N LEU A 191 13.05 -4.87 -19.19
CA LEU A 191 13.25 -4.80 -20.64
C LEU A 191 12.73 -6.04 -21.42
N SER A 192 12.64 -7.20 -20.76
CA SER A 192 12.03 -8.43 -21.29
C SER A 192 10.55 -8.31 -21.71
N SER A 193 9.77 -7.38 -21.15
CA SER A 193 8.35 -7.20 -21.50
C SER A 193 8.14 -6.42 -22.80
N LYS A 194 9.14 -5.66 -23.29
CA LYS A 194 9.05 -5.00 -24.60
C LYS A 194 8.90 -5.99 -25.75
N LYS A 195 9.37 -7.24 -25.60
CA LYS A 195 9.34 -8.25 -26.66
C LYS A 195 7.93 -8.78 -26.97
N TYR A 196 6.99 -8.70 -26.03
CA TYR A 196 5.60 -9.16 -26.23
C TYR A 196 4.66 -8.08 -26.76
N SER A 197 4.98 -6.79 -26.60
CA SER A 197 4.08 -5.70 -27.02
C SER A 197 4.27 -5.27 -28.49
N TYR A 198 5.35 -5.70 -29.16
CA TYR A 198 5.60 -5.44 -30.58
C TYR A 198 5.22 -6.60 -31.52
N SER A 199 4.68 -7.70 -30.96
CA SER A 199 4.34 -8.91 -31.72
C SER A 199 2.82 -9.16 -31.84
N ARG A 200 1.99 -8.12 -31.75
CA ARG A 200 0.56 -8.19 -32.11
C ARG A 200 0.18 -7.02 -32.98
#